data_AF-A0A6I7QUI1-F1
#
_entry.id   AF-A0A6I7QUI1-F1
#
_cell.length_a   1.000
_cell.length_b   1.000
_cell.length_c   1.000
_cell.angle_alpha   90.00
_cell.angle_beta   90.00
_cell.angle_gamma   90.00
#
_symmetry.space_group_name_H-M   'P 1'
#
loop_
_entity.id
_entity.type
_entity.pdbx_description
1 polymer ?
#
loop_
_entity_poly.entity_id
_entity_poly.type
_entity_poly.pdbx_seq_one_letter_code
_entity_poly.pdbx_strand_id
1 'polypeptide(L)' 'MRIRLTEKSAPYIFLFPVFVLFMTFMVYPIIQSFLYSLQRFQRGQFTYVFFENYLNLLRDPLFRISLGNTF' A
#
# COMPACT_ATOMS: atom_id res chain seq x y z
N MET A 1 -31.20 6.89 10.88
CA MET A 1 -30.71 7.41 9.58
C MET A 1 -31.51 6.75 8.46
N ARG A 2 -32.49 7.44 7.84
CA ARG A 2 -33.26 6.88 6.70
C ARG A 2 -32.49 7.18 5.42
N ILE A 3 -31.91 6.15 4.80
CA ILE A 3 -31.29 6.28 3.48
C ILE A 3 -32.43 6.47 2.48
N ARG A 4 -32.58 7.67 1.93
CA ARG A 4 -33.54 7.94 0.86
C ARG A 4 -32.89 7.57 -0.46
N LEU A 5 -33.44 6.56 -1.14
CA LEU A 5 -33.10 6.21 -2.50
C LEU A 5 -33.71 7.26 -3.42
N THR A 6 -32.90 8.22 -3.85
CA THR A 6 -33.21 9.24 -4.84
C THR A 6 -32.33 8.98 -6.05
N GLU A 7 -32.71 9.41 -7.24
CA GLU A 7 -31.90 9.22 -8.47
C GLU A 7 -30.44 9.71 -8.32
N LYS A 8 -30.22 10.73 -7.47
CA LYS A 8 -28.88 11.24 -7.15
C LYS A 8 -28.08 10.38 -6.16
N SER A 9 -28.74 9.68 -5.23
CA SER A 9 -28.08 8.90 -4.17
C SER A 9 -27.95 7.42 -4.51
N ALA A 10 -28.84 6.90 -5.37
CA ALA A 10 -28.86 5.50 -5.76
C ALA A 10 -27.50 5.00 -6.32
N PRO A 11 -26.81 5.72 -7.22
CA PRO A 11 -25.53 5.25 -7.77
C PRO A 11 -24.46 5.02 -6.69
N TYR A 12 -24.36 5.94 -5.72
CA TYR A 12 -23.37 5.85 -4.64
C TYR A 12 -23.67 4.67 -3.70
N ILE A 13 -24.94 4.43 -3.38
CA ILE A 13 -25.34 3.32 -2.49
C ILE A 13 -25.04 1.97 -3.16
N PHE A 14 -25.28 1.84 -4.47
CA PHE A 14 -24.97 0.61 -5.20
C PHE A 14 -23.46 0.39 -5.37
N LEU A 15 -22.67 1.46 -5.52
CA LEU A 15 -21.21 1.37 -5.63
C LEU A 15 -20.52 1.15 -4.28
N PHE A 16 -21.14 1.58 -3.18
CA PHE A 16 -20.57 1.50 -1.84
C PHE A 16 -20.01 0.12 -1.46
N PRO A 17 -20.73 -1.02 -1.61
CA PRO A 17 -20.18 -2.33 -1.24
C PRO A 17 -18.93 -2.71 -2.05
N VAL A 18 -18.91 -2.41 -3.35
CA VAL A 18 -17.74 -2.66 -4.20
C VAL A 18 -16.57 -1.79 -3.75
N PHE A 19 -16.83 -0.52 -3.43
CA PHE A 19 -15.81 0.40 -2.94
C PHE A 19 -15.22 -0.05 -1.60
N VAL A 20 -16.05 -0.55 -0.68
CA VAL A 20 -15.60 -1.11 0.60
C VAL A 20 -14.69 -2.32 0.38
N LEU A 21 -15.08 -3.24 -0.51
CA LEU A 21 -14.26 -4.40 -0.86
C LEU A 21 -12.93 -3.96 -1.50
N PHE A 22 -12.96 -3.04 -2.46
CA PHE A 22 -11.77 -2.49 -3.09
C PHE A 22 -10.82 -1.86 -2.07
N MET A 23 -11.35 -1.04 -1.16
CA MET A 23 -10.54 -0.40 -0.12
C MET A 23 -9.91 -1.43 0.83
N THR A 24 -10.66 -2.47 1.19
CA THR A 24 -10.22 -3.50 2.14
C THR A 24 -9.19 -4.46 1.53
N PHE A 25 -9.38 -4.86 0.28
CA PHE A 25 -8.56 -5.90 -0.34
C PHE A 25 -7.48 -5.39 -1.29
N MET A 26 -7.57 -4.13 -1.73
CA MET A 26 -6.55 -3.53 -2.60
C MET A 26 -5.82 -2.39 -1.90
N VAL A 27 -6.55 -1.40 -1.38
CA VAL A 27 -5.91 -0.19 -0.83
C VAL A 27 -5.23 -0.47 0.50
N TYR A 28 -5.89 -1.19 1.41
CA TYR A 28 -5.31 -1.57 2.70
C TYR A 28 -3.96 -2.32 2.57
N PRO A 29 -3.83 -3.42 1.79
CA PRO A 29 -2.54 -4.10 1.68
C PRO A 29 -1.46 -3.26 1.00
N ILE A 30 -1.82 -2.38 0.05
CA ILE A 30 -0.86 -1.42 -0.54
C ILE A 30 -0.31 -0.48 0.53
N ILE A 31 -1.18 0.09 1.36
CA ILE A 31 -0.77 0.98 2.45
C ILE A 31 0.08 0.21 3.47
N GLN A 32 -0.32 -1.00 3.85
CA GLN A 32 0.47 -1.84 4.76
C GLN A 32 1.86 -2.14 4.19
N SER A 33 1.94 -2.49 2.90
CA SER A 33 3.22 -2.75 2.21
C SER A 33 4.11 -1.52 2.20
N PHE A 34 3.53 -0.33 2.00
CA PHE A 34 4.23 0.94 2.10
C PHE A 34 4.70 1.24 3.53
N LEU A 35 3.90 0.95 4.56
CA LEU A 35 4.34 1.11 5.95
C LEU A 35 5.46 0.12 6.30
N TYR A 36 5.40 -1.10 5.79
CA TYR A 36 6.45 -2.11 5.98
C TYR A 36 7.75 -1.75 5.27
N SER A 37 7.72 -1.05 4.13
CA SER A 37 8.98 -0.62 3.48
C SER A 37 9.74 0.43 4.30
N LEU A 38 9.02 1.20 5.13
CA LEU A 38 9.58 2.12 6.13
C LEU A 38 10.03 1.42 7.42
N GLN A 39 9.77 0.13 7.55
CA GLN A 39 10.18 -0.70 8.67
C GLN A 39 11.26 -1.69 8.21
N ARG A 40 12.08 -2.13 9.15
CA ARG A 40 12.99 -3.25 8.96
C ARG A 40 12.46 -4.41 9.77
N PHE A 41 12.26 -5.55 9.11
CA PHE A 41 11.95 -6.79 9.78
C PHE A 41 13.24 -7.53 10.11
N GLN A 42 13.56 -7.67 11.40
CA GLN A 42 14.74 -8.39 11.85
C GLN A 42 14.39 -9.26 13.06
N ARG A 43 14.67 -10.57 12.95
CA ARG A 43 14.49 -11.55 14.04
C ARG A 43 13.07 -11.53 14.65
N GLY A 44 12.04 -11.44 13.82
CA GLY A 44 10.65 -11.46 14.28
C GLY A 44 10.15 -10.13 14.85
N GLN A 45 10.95 -9.06 14.80
CA GLN A 45 10.56 -7.73 15.25
C GLN A 45 10.59 -6.73 14.08
N PHE A 46 9.58 -5.87 14.04
CA PHE A 46 9.53 -4.72 13.13
C PHE A 46 10.06 -3.49 13.84
N THR A 47 11.12 -2.89 13.29
CA THR A 47 11.66 -1.62 13.77
C THR A 47 11.43 -0.55 12.71
N TYR A 48 10.93 0.62 13.10
CA TYR A 48 10.80 1.75 12.16
C TYR A 48 12.18 2.32 11.86
N VAL A 49 12.55 2.31 10.58
CA VAL A 49 13.84 2.83 10.07
C VAL A 49 13.63 3.89 8.97
N PHE A 50 12.38 4.23 8.66
CA PHE A 50 11.96 5.22 7.67
C PHE A 50 12.68 5.01 6.32
N PHE A 51 13.48 5.99 5.90
CA PHE A 51 14.14 6.00 4.60
C PHE A 51 15.48 5.26 4.57
N GLU A 52 15.97 4.74 5.69
CA GLU A 52 17.27 4.06 5.74
C GLU A 52 17.34 2.86 4.79
N ASN A 53 16.26 2.08 4.66
CA ASN A 53 16.21 0.95 3.74
C ASN A 53 16.44 1.40 2.29
N TYR A 54 15.84 2.52 1.89
CA TYR A 54 15.99 3.08 0.55
C TYR A 54 17.40 3.61 0.31
N LEU A 55 17.99 4.31 1.28
CA LEU A 55 19.37 4.80 1.19
C LEU A 55 20.38 3.64 1.07
N ASN A 56 20.16 2.55 1.82
CA ASN A 56 21.00 1.36 1.74
C ASN A 56 20.88 0.69 0.36
N LEU A 57 19.66 0.57 -0.17
CA LEU A 57 19.41 -0.03 -1.47
C LEU A 57 20.05 0.76 -2.62
N LEU A 58 19.98 2.10 -2.57
CA LEU A 58 20.61 2.97 -3.58
C LEU A 58 22.15 2.89 -3.57
N ARG A 59 22.75 2.61 -2.40
CA ARG A 59 24.20 2.44 -2.25
C ARG A 59 24.68 1.03 -2.61
N ASP A 60 23.76 0.08 -2.74
CA ASP A 60 24.10 -1.30 -3.06
C ASP A 60 24.50 -1.43 -4.55
N PRO A 61 25.77 -1.80 -4.85
CA PRO A 61 26.22 -1.97 -6.23
C PRO A 61 25.49 -3.13 -6.94
N LEU A 62 25.12 -4.19 -6.24
CA LEU A 62 24.37 -5.32 -6.82
C LEU A 62 22.97 -4.88 -7.23
N PHE A 63 22.31 -4.07 -6.41
CA PHE A 63 20.99 -3.52 -6.74
C PHE A 63 21.05 -2.68 -8.02
N ARG A 64 22.04 -1.79 -8.14
CA ARG A 64 22.23 -0.97 -9.35
C ARG A 64 22.50 -1.80 -10.61
N ILE A 65 23.28 -2.88 -10.50
CA ILE A 65 23.52 -3.81 -11.61
C ILE A 65 22.20 -4.51 -11.99
N SER A 66 21.44 -4.99 -11.00
CA SER A 66 20.18 -5.68 -11.25
C SER A 66 19.13 -4.80 -11.93
N LEU A 67 19.07 -3.50 -11.57
CA LEU A 67 18.24 -2.52 -12.25
C LEU A 67 18.63 -2.39 -13.72
N GLY A 68 19.93 -2.23 -14.02
CA GLY A 68 20.41 -2.12 -15.39
C GLY A 68 20.19 -3.38 -16.24
N ASN A 69 20.11 -4.57 -15.63
CA ASN A 69 19.78 -5.80 -16.35
C ASN A 69 18.28 -5.96 -16.65
N THR A 70 17.42 -5.22 -15.95
CA THR A 70 15.95 -5.34 -16.07
C THR A 70 15.35 -4.36 -17.09
N PHE A 71 16.04 -3.24 -17.36
CA PHE A 71 15.64 -2.22 -18.33
C PHE A 71 16.46 -2.32 -19.61
#